data_AF-A0A444XQM0-F1
#
_entry.id   AF-A0A444XQM0-F1
#
_cell.length_a   1.000
_cell.length_b   1.000
_cell.length_c   1.000
_cell.angle_alpha   90.00
_cell.angle_beta   90.00
_cell.angle_gamma   90.00
#
_symmetry.space_group_name_H-M   'P 1'
#
loop_
_entity.id
_entity.type
_entity.pdbx_description
1 polymer ?
#
loop_
_entity_poly.entity_id
_entity_poly.type
_entity_poly.pdbx_seq_one_letter_code
_entity_poly.pdbx_strand_id
1 'polypeptide(L)'
;MARRCRIILKDIIKGFKKLTDEGENKQWMEDIRGNLAMVATVIATVTFQMGLNPPSGIVQNGEDGNVSCSKMVKLGGSNYECPGISVIAGGERGFQFSVFVTFNNLSFASSLLACFFLVSRVPLHKPLAILLMAVDMCFSLGALGIAYCVGVFMTEPQNISFVRHLSIMISVIIFFAIVVFYLLFCLLIIFKEFLKGNETINAAPSSSTIAPTLELI
;
A
#
# COMPACT_ATOMS: atom_id res chain seq x y z
N MET A 1 -16.14 23.28 14.90
CA MET A 1 -15.30 22.19 14.31
C MET A 1 -14.83 22.49 12.88
N ALA A 2 -15.72 22.91 11.96
CA ALA A 2 -15.39 23.12 10.53
C ALA A 2 -14.31 24.20 10.20
N ARG A 3 -14.14 25.24 11.04
CA ARG A 3 -13.10 26.27 10.83
C ARG A 3 -11.68 25.77 11.11
N ARG A 4 -11.49 24.94 12.15
CA ARG A 4 -10.17 24.34 12.47
C ARG A 4 -9.73 23.34 11.40
N CYS A 5 -10.66 22.54 10.89
CA CYS A 5 -10.39 21.60 9.79
C CYS A 5 -9.94 22.33 8.51
N ARG A 6 -10.57 23.48 8.18
CA ARG A 6 -10.16 24.31 7.03
C ARG A 6 -8.76 24.91 7.15
N ILE A 7 -8.30 25.22 8.37
CA ILE A 7 -6.96 25.76 8.62
C ILE A 7 -5.92 24.65 8.46
N ILE A 8 -6.14 23.52 9.13
CA ILE A 8 -5.27 22.33 9.02
C ILE A 8 -5.15 21.88 7.56
N LEU A 9 -6.26 21.85 6.82
CA LEU A 9 -6.27 21.52 5.40
C LEU A 9 -5.43 22.51 4.57
N LYS A 10 -5.52 23.82 4.85
CA LYS A 10 -4.72 24.83 4.15
C LYS A 10 -3.24 24.69 4.46
N ASP A 11 -2.88 24.40 5.70
CA ASP A 11 -1.48 24.24 6.11
C ASP A 11 -0.87 22.98 5.51
N ILE A 12 -1.62 21.87 5.47
CA ILE A 12 -1.18 20.64 4.80
C ILE A 12 -1.03 20.85 3.30
N ILE A 13 -1.99 21.52 2.64
CA ILE A 13 -1.90 21.85 1.20
C ILE A 13 -0.69 22.74 0.93
N LYS A 14 -0.40 23.70 1.80
CA LYS A 14 0.76 24.60 1.67
C LYS A 14 2.08 23.84 1.87
N GLY A 15 2.12 22.90 2.83
CA GLY A 15 3.23 21.98 3.02
C GLY A 15 3.45 21.08 1.81
N PHE A 16 2.40 20.51 1.26
CA PHE A 16 2.47 19.69 0.05
C PHE A 16 2.92 20.50 -1.16
N LYS A 17 2.39 21.71 -1.33
CA LYS A 17 2.84 22.62 -2.41
C LYS A 17 4.32 22.97 -2.27
N LYS A 18 4.80 23.20 -1.05
CA LYS A 18 6.23 23.41 -0.78
C LYS A 18 7.06 22.17 -1.14
N LEU A 19 6.60 20.97 -0.81
CA LEU A 19 7.25 19.71 -1.23
C LEU A 19 7.26 19.58 -2.76
N THR A 20 6.18 19.98 -3.43
CA THR A 20 6.09 19.96 -4.89
C THR A 20 7.02 20.99 -5.55
N ASP A 21 7.11 22.21 -5.00
CA ASP A 21 7.99 23.27 -5.49
C ASP A 21 9.48 22.91 -5.23
N GLU A 22 9.80 22.24 -4.12
CA GLU A 22 11.13 21.63 -3.89
C GLU A 22 11.40 20.46 -4.86
N GLY A 23 10.36 19.82 -5.39
CA GLY A 23 10.41 18.79 -6.42
C GLY A 23 10.89 19.24 -7.80
N GLU A 24 11.00 20.54 -8.04
CA GLU A 24 11.70 21.04 -9.22
C GLU A 24 13.23 20.97 -9.06
N ASN A 25 13.75 20.82 -7.83
CA ASN A 25 15.17 20.64 -7.59
C ASN A 25 15.59 19.18 -7.86
N LYS A 26 16.42 18.98 -8.88
CA LYS A 26 16.95 17.67 -9.27
C LYS A 26 17.58 16.90 -8.10
N GLN A 27 18.29 17.58 -7.20
CA GLN A 27 18.94 16.92 -6.06
C GLN A 27 17.92 16.32 -5.09
N TRP A 28 16.89 17.08 -4.73
CA TRP A 28 15.83 16.63 -3.82
C TRP A 28 15.03 15.45 -4.40
N MET A 29 14.79 15.49 -5.71
CA MET A 29 14.12 14.41 -6.44
C MET A 29 14.92 13.11 -6.43
N GLU A 30 16.25 13.20 -6.57
CA GLU A 30 17.12 12.03 -6.49
C GLU A 30 17.17 11.46 -5.06
N ASP A 31 17.21 12.32 -4.04
CA ASP A 31 17.19 11.90 -2.63
C ASP A 31 15.89 11.18 -2.27
N ILE A 32 14.73 11.74 -2.67
CA ILE A 32 13.42 11.11 -2.44
C ILE A 32 13.30 9.79 -3.20
N ARG A 33 13.76 9.74 -4.46
CA ARG A 33 13.79 8.51 -5.24
C ARG A 33 14.63 7.42 -4.55
N GLY A 34 15.78 7.78 -3.99
CA GLY A 34 16.64 6.88 -3.22
C GLY A 34 15.95 6.34 -1.96
N ASN A 35 15.31 7.23 -1.19
CA ASN A 35 14.58 6.84 0.02
C ASN A 35 13.36 5.95 -0.30
N LEU A 36 12.58 6.29 -1.33
CA LEU A 36 11.46 5.47 -1.79
C LEU A 36 11.93 4.08 -2.26
N ALA A 37 13.04 4.01 -2.99
CA ALA A 37 13.62 2.73 -3.41
C ALA A 37 14.04 1.86 -2.23
N MET A 38 14.64 2.47 -1.21
CA MET A 38 15.01 1.77 0.02
C MET A 38 13.76 1.20 0.70
N VAL A 39 12.73 2.02 0.92
CA VAL A 39 11.49 1.58 1.58
C VAL A 39 10.78 0.49 0.76
N ALA A 40 10.67 0.66 -0.56
CA ALA A 40 10.07 -0.33 -1.46
C ALA A 40 10.78 -1.69 -1.36
N THR A 41 12.11 -1.67 -1.39
CA THR A 41 12.92 -2.90 -1.29
C THR A 41 12.76 -3.58 0.06
N VAL A 42 12.68 -2.81 1.15
CA VAL A 42 12.43 -3.36 2.49
C VAL A 42 11.04 -4.01 2.55
N ILE A 43 10.00 -3.36 2.05
CA ILE A 43 8.64 -3.93 2.02
C ILE A 43 8.60 -5.20 1.18
N ALA A 44 9.19 -5.18 -0.02
CA ALA A 44 9.29 -6.34 -0.89
C ALA A 44 10.01 -7.51 -0.20
N THR A 45 11.10 -7.21 0.51
CA THR A 45 11.86 -8.23 1.25
C THR A 45 11.04 -8.82 2.38
N VAL A 46 10.44 -7.99 3.23
CA VAL A 46 9.63 -8.45 4.38
C VAL A 46 8.45 -9.29 3.92
N THR A 47 7.71 -8.83 2.91
CA THR A 47 6.55 -9.55 2.37
C THR A 47 6.93 -10.85 1.67
N PHE A 48 8.06 -10.87 0.95
CA PHE A 48 8.60 -12.09 0.37
C PHE A 48 8.94 -13.13 1.44
N GLN A 49 9.63 -12.71 2.52
CA GLN A 49 9.97 -13.59 3.63
C GLN A 49 8.71 -14.14 4.32
N MET A 50 7.72 -13.28 4.56
CA MET A 50 6.45 -13.70 5.18
C MET A 50 5.58 -14.57 4.26
N GLY A 51 5.71 -14.43 2.95
CA GLY A 51 5.01 -15.26 1.97
C GLY A 51 5.57 -16.68 1.90
N LEU A 52 6.90 -16.82 1.91
CA LEU A 52 7.57 -18.12 1.86
C LEU A 52 7.63 -18.82 3.22
N ASN A 53 7.70 -18.04 4.29
CA ASN A 53 7.69 -18.52 5.66
C ASN A 53 6.58 -17.83 6.45
N PRO A 54 5.32 -18.28 6.30
CA PRO A 54 4.20 -17.70 7.02
C PRO A 54 4.43 -17.82 8.53
N PRO A 55 3.90 -16.89 9.34
CA PRO A 55 4.14 -16.86 10.79
C PRO A 55 3.58 -18.10 11.52
N SER A 56 2.73 -18.87 10.86
CA SER A 56 2.19 -20.15 11.30
C SER A 56 3.12 -21.35 11.08
N GLY A 57 4.23 -21.16 10.36
CA GLY A 57 5.08 -22.23 9.89
C GLY A 57 4.46 -23.04 8.75
N ILE A 58 5.29 -23.87 8.14
CA ILE A 58 4.91 -24.85 7.13
C ILE A 58 5.05 -26.26 7.73
N VAL A 59 4.14 -27.15 7.35
CA VAL A 59 4.23 -28.57 7.69
C VAL A 59 5.51 -29.11 7.06
N GLN A 60 6.42 -29.62 7.89
CA GLN A 60 7.68 -30.21 7.44
C GLN A 60 7.51 -31.71 7.17
N ASN A 61 8.47 -32.29 6.44
CA ASN A 61 8.55 -33.73 6.25
C ASN A 61 8.71 -34.47 7.60
N GLY A 62 8.15 -35.68 7.70
CA GLY A 62 8.39 -36.55 8.86
C GLY A 62 9.83 -37.03 8.95
N GLU A 63 10.24 -37.47 10.16
CA GLU A 63 11.62 -37.90 10.50
C GLU A 63 12.18 -38.98 9.55
N ASP A 64 11.32 -39.78 8.92
CA ASP A 64 11.71 -40.85 7.99
C ASP A 64 12.23 -40.34 6.63
N GLY A 65 12.20 -39.01 6.39
CA GLY A 65 12.60 -38.40 5.10
C GLY A 65 11.67 -38.73 3.93
N ASN A 66 10.69 -39.60 4.11
CA ASN A 66 9.74 -40.01 3.09
C ASN A 66 8.67 -38.91 2.89
N VAL A 67 8.73 -38.23 1.74
CA VAL A 67 7.72 -37.24 1.31
C VAL A 67 6.47 -38.01 0.84
N SER A 68 5.69 -38.54 1.77
CA SER A 68 4.43 -39.18 1.44
C SER A 68 3.27 -38.36 1.99
N CYS A 69 2.48 -37.76 1.09
CA CYS A 69 1.16 -37.19 1.43
C CYS A 69 0.23 -38.23 2.09
N SER A 70 0.58 -39.52 2.05
CA SER A 70 -0.17 -40.59 2.73
C SER A 70 0.14 -40.73 4.21
N LYS A 71 1.29 -40.24 4.72
CA LYS A 71 1.59 -40.20 6.17
C LYS A 71 1.24 -38.81 6.70
N MET A 72 -0.03 -38.71 7.07
CA MET A 72 -0.72 -37.49 7.41
C MET A 72 -0.35 -37.01 8.82
N VAL A 73 0.08 -35.75 8.97
CA VAL A 73 0.28 -35.15 10.30
C VAL A 73 -1.08 -34.70 10.84
N LYS A 74 -1.54 -35.27 11.96
CA LYS A 74 -2.75 -34.80 12.65
C LYS A 74 -2.42 -33.54 13.46
N LEU A 75 -2.72 -32.37 12.91
CA LEU A 75 -2.82 -31.13 13.68
C LEU A 75 -4.30 -30.73 13.80
N GLY A 76 -4.91 -31.05 14.95
CA GLY A 76 -6.15 -30.45 15.43
C GLY A 76 -7.31 -30.36 14.42
N GLY A 77 -8.04 -31.47 14.23
CA GLY A 77 -9.36 -31.47 13.58
C GLY A 77 -9.39 -32.04 12.15
N SER A 78 -9.57 -33.36 12.05
CA SER A 78 -10.03 -34.17 10.88
C SER A 78 -9.44 -33.98 9.47
N ASN A 79 -8.66 -32.95 9.19
CA ASN A 79 -8.04 -32.73 7.89
C ASN A 79 -6.55 -33.02 7.96
N TYR A 80 -6.08 -33.69 6.93
CA TYR A 80 -4.74 -34.21 6.82
C TYR A 80 -3.94 -33.30 5.90
N GLU A 81 -2.82 -32.76 6.35
CA GLU A 81 -2.02 -31.81 5.58
C GLU A 81 -0.72 -32.43 5.09
N CYS A 82 -0.43 -32.22 3.80
CA CYS A 82 0.83 -32.61 3.20
C CYS A 82 1.96 -31.64 3.58
N PRO A 83 3.22 -32.09 3.57
CA PRO A 83 4.38 -31.21 3.71
C PRO A 83 4.35 -30.07 2.69
N GLY A 84 4.74 -28.87 3.12
CA GLY A 84 4.73 -27.65 2.30
C GLY A 84 3.44 -26.82 2.37
N ILE A 85 2.39 -27.31 3.06
CA ILE A 85 1.20 -26.52 3.39
C ILE A 85 1.46 -25.73 4.69
N SER A 86 0.90 -24.54 4.82
CA SER A 86 0.99 -23.81 6.10
C SER A 86 0.13 -24.47 7.17
N VAL A 87 0.61 -24.52 8.40
CA VAL A 87 -0.07 -25.22 9.51
C VAL A 87 -1.46 -24.66 9.83
N ILE A 88 -1.68 -23.37 9.57
CA ILE A 88 -2.98 -22.73 9.85
C ILE A 88 -3.92 -22.78 8.62
N ALA A 89 -3.42 -23.12 7.43
CA ALA A 89 -4.27 -23.13 6.23
C ALA A 89 -5.38 -24.19 6.26
N GLY A 90 -5.15 -25.39 6.80
CA GLY A 90 -6.19 -26.43 6.90
C GLY A 90 -6.83 -26.57 8.29
N GLY A 91 -6.51 -25.67 9.23
CA GLY A 91 -7.17 -25.55 10.53
C GLY A 91 -8.34 -24.56 10.57
N GLU A 92 -8.89 -24.31 11.77
CA GLU A 92 -10.05 -23.44 12.00
C GLU A 92 -9.83 -21.95 11.65
N ARG A 93 -8.59 -21.50 11.46
CA ARG A 93 -8.23 -20.11 11.14
C ARG A 93 -7.93 -19.87 9.65
N GLY A 94 -8.44 -20.71 8.75
CA GLY A 94 -8.23 -20.61 7.31
C GLY A 94 -8.69 -19.26 6.70
N PHE A 95 -9.75 -18.65 7.24
CA PHE A 95 -10.20 -17.33 6.77
C PHE A 95 -9.15 -16.24 7.05
N GLN A 96 -8.60 -16.19 8.26
CA GLN A 96 -7.58 -15.22 8.64
C GLN A 96 -6.30 -15.44 7.84
N PHE A 97 -5.92 -16.70 7.59
CA PHE A 97 -4.79 -17.03 6.72
C PHE A 97 -4.98 -16.48 5.30
N SER A 98 -6.17 -16.66 4.71
CA SER A 98 -6.50 -16.14 3.38
C SER A 98 -6.38 -14.61 3.32
N VAL A 99 -6.89 -13.91 4.33
CA VAL A 99 -6.76 -12.45 4.45
C VAL A 99 -5.29 -12.05 4.54
N PHE A 100 -4.52 -12.69 5.42
CA PHE A 100 -3.08 -12.44 5.57
C PHE A 100 -2.33 -12.58 4.24
N VAL A 101 -2.49 -13.71 3.55
CA VAL A 101 -1.79 -13.98 2.28
C VAL A 101 -2.19 -12.97 1.21
N THR A 102 -3.47 -12.63 1.13
CA THR A 102 -3.97 -11.66 0.14
C THR A 102 -3.33 -10.29 0.33
N PHE A 103 -3.35 -9.74 1.54
CA PHE A 103 -2.78 -8.41 1.81
C PHE A 103 -1.25 -8.42 1.72
N ASN A 104 -0.58 -9.49 2.14
CA ASN A 104 0.87 -9.64 2.01
C ASN A 104 1.30 -9.64 0.53
N ASN A 105 0.61 -10.41 -0.31
CA ASN A 105 0.90 -10.46 -1.75
C ASN A 105 0.59 -9.13 -2.44
N LEU A 106 -0.46 -8.44 -2.01
CA LEU A 106 -0.81 -7.12 -2.55
C LEU A 106 0.26 -6.07 -2.21
N SER A 107 0.75 -6.08 -0.97
CA SER A 107 1.87 -5.23 -0.55
C SER A 107 3.15 -5.55 -1.32
N PHE A 108 3.47 -6.84 -1.50
CA PHE A 108 4.60 -7.30 -2.30
C PHE A 108 4.51 -6.80 -3.75
N ALA A 109 3.38 -7.06 -4.43
CA ALA A 109 3.17 -6.65 -5.81
C ALA A 109 3.26 -5.12 -6.00
N SER A 110 2.66 -4.34 -5.10
CA SER A 110 2.73 -2.87 -5.13
C SER A 110 4.17 -2.39 -4.90
N SER A 111 4.91 -2.96 -3.95
CA SER A 111 6.32 -2.59 -3.74
C SER A 111 7.22 -2.91 -4.95
N LEU A 112 6.97 -4.02 -5.66
CA LEU A 112 7.65 -4.33 -6.92
C LEU A 112 7.28 -3.36 -8.03
N LEU A 113 6.01 -2.96 -8.12
CA LEU A 113 5.56 -1.96 -9.08
C LEU A 113 6.32 -0.65 -8.88
N ALA A 114 6.44 -0.19 -7.64
CA ALA A 114 7.25 0.98 -7.34
C ALA A 114 8.73 0.80 -7.68
N CYS A 115 9.33 -0.36 -7.39
CA CYS A 115 10.70 -0.66 -7.81
C CYS A 115 10.86 -0.54 -9.33
N PHE A 116 9.93 -1.06 -10.13
CA PHE A 116 9.96 -0.92 -11.59
C PHE A 116 9.83 0.54 -12.02
N PHE A 117 8.92 1.32 -11.42
CA PHE A 117 8.79 2.75 -11.70
C PHE A 117 10.07 3.52 -11.37
N LEU A 118 10.68 3.23 -10.23
CA LEU A 118 11.93 3.84 -9.81
C LEU A 118 13.04 3.50 -10.79
N VAL A 119 13.24 2.22 -11.12
CA VAL A 119 14.27 1.75 -12.08
C VAL A 119 14.09 2.36 -13.47
N SER A 120 12.84 2.46 -13.94
CA SER A 120 12.51 2.94 -15.29
C SER A 120 12.86 4.41 -15.55
N ARG A 121 13.33 5.17 -14.54
CA ARG A 121 13.68 6.60 -14.63
C ARG A 121 12.61 7.41 -15.38
N VAL A 122 11.33 7.03 -15.22
CA VAL A 122 10.22 7.76 -15.84
C VAL A 122 10.34 9.22 -15.36
N PRO A 123 10.25 10.21 -16.25
CA PRO A 123 10.45 11.60 -15.87
C PRO A 123 9.41 12.01 -14.82
N LEU A 124 9.83 12.00 -13.56
CA LEU A 124 9.08 12.38 -12.35
C LEU A 124 8.83 13.89 -12.28
N HIS A 125 8.97 14.60 -13.40
CA HIS A 125 8.84 16.05 -13.47
C HIS A 125 7.40 16.54 -13.23
N LYS A 126 6.41 15.66 -13.35
CA LYS A 126 5.03 16.03 -13.04
C LYS A 126 4.74 15.74 -11.57
N PRO A 127 4.13 16.69 -10.84
CA PRO A 127 3.72 16.49 -9.44
C PRO A 127 2.79 15.30 -9.26
N LEU A 128 2.03 14.97 -10.31
CA LEU A 128 1.18 13.77 -10.37
C LEU A 128 1.98 12.47 -10.29
N ALA A 129 3.17 12.37 -10.90
CA ALA A 129 3.97 11.15 -10.89
C ALA A 129 4.53 10.87 -9.48
N ILE A 130 5.04 11.91 -8.81
CA ILE A 130 5.51 11.81 -7.42
C ILE A 130 4.35 11.43 -6.49
N LEU A 131 3.19 12.05 -6.70
CA LEU A 131 1.99 11.78 -5.93
C LEU A 131 1.48 10.34 -6.12
N LEU A 132 1.48 9.82 -7.34
CA LEU A 132 1.12 8.42 -7.61
C LEU A 132 2.06 7.44 -6.91
N MET A 133 3.37 7.70 -6.94
CA MET A 133 4.36 6.89 -6.23
C MET A 133 4.17 6.96 -4.72
N ALA A 134 3.86 8.14 -4.18
CA ALA A 134 3.56 8.31 -2.75
C ALA A 134 2.30 7.54 -2.34
N VAL A 135 1.22 7.61 -3.14
CA VAL A 135 -0.03 6.87 -2.89
C VAL A 135 0.20 5.36 -2.94
N ASP A 136 0.95 4.87 -3.94
CA ASP A 136 1.30 3.45 -4.06
C ASP A 136 2.11 2.97 -2.85
N MET A 137 3.12 3.72 -2.41
CA MET A 137 3.87 3.38 -1.20
C MET A 137 2.99 3.33 0.06
N CYS A 138 2.10 4.31 0.24
CA CYS A 138 1.20 4.32 1.40
C CYS A 138 0.21 3.16 1.35
N PHE A 139 -0.27 2.80 0.16
CA PHE A 139 -1.09 1.62 -0.04
C PHE A 139 -0.32 0.34 0.32
N SER A 140 0.92 0.19 -0.17
CA SER A 140 1.79 -0.96 0.14
C SER A 140 2.06 -1.10 1.65
N LEU A 141 2.38 -0.01 2.34
CA LEU A 141 2.58 0.04 3.79
C LEU A 141 1.29 -0.29 4.57
N GLY A 142 0.15 0.23 4.11
CA GLY A 142 -1.16 -0.08 4.69
C GLY A 142 -1.51 -1.56 4.56
N ALA A 143 -1.32 -2.13 3.36
CA ALA A 143 -1.53 -3.56 3.12
C ALA A 143 -0.60 -4.43 3.99
N LEU A 144 0.68 -4.05 4.10
CA LEU A 144 1.64 -4.73 4.98
C LEU A 144 1.21 -4.67 6.45
N GLY A 145 0.74 -3.51 6.92
CA GLY A 145 0.29 -3.35 8.30
C GLY A 145 -0.95 -4.21 8.61
N ILE A 146 -1.89 -4.32 7.68
CA ILE A 146 -3.05 -5.22 7.82
C ILE A 146 -2.58 -6.67 7.91
N ALA A 147 -1.69 -7.09 7.00
CA ALA A 147 -1.12 -8.43 7.02
C ALA A 147 -0.42 -8.71 8.36
N TYR A 148 0.37 -7.77 8.87
CA TYR A 148 1.04 -7.90 10.17
C TYR A 148 0.04 -8.10 11.31
N CYS A 149 -0.99 -7.26 11.43
CA CYS A 149 -1.97 -7.39 12.51
C CYS A 149 -2.73 -8.74 12.46
N VAL A 150 -3.10 -9.19 11.26
CA VAL A 150 -3.75 -10.50 11.06
C VAL A 150 -2.77 -11.64 11.39
N GLY A 151 -1.51 -11.53 10.99
CA GLY A 151 -0.46 -12.49 11.31
C GLY A 151 -0.25 -12.65 12.82
N VAL A 152 -0.21 -11.54 13.57
CA VAL A 152 -0.12 -11.57 15.04
C VAL A 152 -1.34 -12.26 15.66
N PHE A 153 -2.55 -11.97 15.18
CA PHE A 153 -3.76 -12.64 15.62
C PHE A 153 -3.73 -14.16 15.36
N MET A 154 -3.07 -14.58 14.28
CA MET A 154 -2.90 -15.98 13.93
C MET A 154 -1.82 -16.71 14.74
N THR A 155 -0.78 -16.03 15.23
CA THR A 155 0.25 -16.66 16.07
C THR A 155 -0.18 -16.86 17.51
N GLU A 156 -1.22 -16.16 17.93
CA GLU A 156 -1.66 -16.14 19.30
C GLU A 156 -2.45 -17.43 19.68
N PRO A 157 -2.16 -18.08 20.83
CA PRO A 157 -2.90 -19.25 21.32
C PRO A 157 -4.36 -18.94 21.66
N GLN A 158 -5.27 -19.90 21.49
CA GLN A 158 -6.72 -19.69 21.63
C GLN A 158 -7.21 -19.42 23.08
N ASN A 159 -6.37 -19.65 24.09
CA ASN A 159 -6.79 -19.66 25.49
C ASN A 159 -6.63 -18.30 26.19
N ILE A 160 -7.07 -17.23 25.52
CA ILE A 160 -6.89 -15.86 25.99
C ILE A 160 -8.18 -15.23 26.49
N SER A 161 -8.03 -14.26 27.40
CA SER A 161 -9.11 -13.36 27.77
C SER A 161 -9.65 -12.62 26.54
N PHE A 162 -10.98 -12.57 26.44
CA PHE A 162 -11.76 -11.82 25.45
C PHE A 162 -11.24 -10.39 25.22
N VAL A 163 -10.72 -9.76 26.28
CA VAL A 163 -10.13 -8.41 26.28
C VAL A 163 -8.93 -8.28 25.34
N ARG A 164 -8.05 -9.29 25.25
CA ARG A 164 -6.86 -9.26 24.37
C ARG A 164 -7.26 -9.39 22.90
N HIS A 165 -8.21 -10.27 22.58
CA HIS A 165 -8.78 -10.36 21.24
C HIS A 165 -9.47 -9.06 20.80
N LEU A 166 -10.25 -8.44 21.69
CA LEU A 166 -10.91 -7.16 21.41
C LEU A 166 -9.89 -6.04 21.16
N SER A 167 -8.81 -5.98 21.96
CA SER A 167 -7.74 -5.00 21.78
C SER A 167 -7.06 -5.13 20.40
N ILE A 168 -6.76 -6.35 19.96
CA ILE A 168 -6.18 -6.59 18.63
C ILE A 168 -7.17 -6.16 17.52
N MET A 169 -8.44 -6.53 17.63
CA MET A 169 -9.47 -6.13 16.65
C MET A 169 -9.63 -4.61 16.57
N ILE A 170 -9.65 -3.92 17.70
CA ILE A 170 -9.70 -2.46 17.75
C ILE A 170 -8.45 -1.85 17.08
N SER A 171 -7.26 -2.40 17.34
CA SER A 171 -6.02 -1.90 16.72
C SER A 171 -6.03 -2.04 15.19
N VAL A 172 -6.56 -3.15 14.67
CA VAL A 172 -6.73 -3.39 13.22
C VAL A 172 -7.71 -2.39 12.64
N ILE A 173 -8.86 -2.17 13.29
CA ILE A 173 -9.90 -1.26 12.82
C ILE A 173 -9.38 0.19 12.77
N ILE A 174 -8.67 0.62 13.83
CA ILE A 174 -8.08 1.95 13.89
C ILE A 174 -7.03 2.12 12.79
N PHE A 175 -6.14 1.15 12.62
CA PHE A 175 -5.11 1.20 11.58
C PHE A 175 -5.74 1.28 10.18
N PHE A 176 -6.75 0.44 9.91
CA PHE A 176 -7.49 0.46 8.66
C PHE A 176 -8.18 1.81 8.41
N ALA A 177 -8.84 2.37 9.43
CA ALA A 177 -9.49 3.68 9.34
C ALA A 177 -8.49 4.81 9.02
N ILE A 178 -7.29 4.77 9.62
CA ILE A 178 -6.22 5.74 9.34
C ILE A 178 -5.74 5.62 7.89
N VAL A 179 -5.49 4.41 7.39
CA VAL A 179 -5.06 4.16 6.01
C VAL A 179 -6.11 4.65 5.02
N VAL A 180 -7.38 4.29 5.22
CA VAL A 180 -8.48 4.71 4.34
C VAL A 180 -8.64 6.24 4.36
N PHE A 181 -8.59 6.85 5.54
CA PHE A 181 -8.67 8.32 5.66
C PHE A 181 -7.51 8.99 4.92
N TYR A 182 -6.29 8.48 5.04
CA TYR A 182 -5.12 8.99 4.34
C TYR A 182 -5.24 8.85 2.81
N LEU A 183 -5.65 7.67 2.32
CA LEU A 183 -5.85 7.43 0.89
C LEU A 183 -6.95 8.32 0.31
N LEU A 184 -8.09 8.47 1.00
CA LEU A 184 -9.15 9.39 0.60
C LEU A 184 -8.67 10.84 0.58
N PHE A 185 -7.88 11.25 1.58
CA PHE A 185 -7.28 12.57 1.63
C PHE A 185 -6.36 12.82 0.42
N CYS A 186 -5.50 11.86 0.08
CA CYS A 186 -4.66 11.93 -1.11
C CYS A 186 -5.48 11.98 -2.40
N LEU A 187 -6.55 11.18 -2.52
CA LEU A 187 -7.44 11.20 -3.68
C LEU A 187 -8.15 12.55 -3.85
N LEU A 188 -8.59 13.18 -2.75
CA LEU A 188 -9.17 14.52 -2.79
C LEU A 188 -8.17 15.57 -3.28
N ILE A 189 -6.90 15.43 -2.93
CA ILE A 189 -5.83 16.30 -3.44
C ILE A 189 -5.65 16.09 -4.94
N ILE A 190 -5.57 14.83 -5.41
CA ILE A 190 -5.48 14.50 -6.84
C ILE A 190 -6.65 15.12 -7.60
N PHE A 191 -7.88 14.92 -7.10
CA PHE A 191 -9.08 15.46 -7.73
C PHE A 191 -9.07 16.98 -7.83
N LYS A 192 -8.57 17.66 -6.79
CA LYS A 192 -8.45 19.13 -6.79
C LYS A 192 -7.41 19.62 -7.80
N GLU A 193 -6.26 18.97 -7.90
CA GLU A 193 -5.24 19.33 -8.91
C GLU A 193 -5.74 19.03 -10.33
N PHE A 194 -6.50 17.96 -10.53
CA PHE A 194 -7.15 17.64 -11.80
C PHE A 194 -8.17 18.71 -12.21
N LEU A 195 -9.04 19.14 -11.28
CA LEU A 195 -9.99 20.24 -11.54
C LEU A 195 -9.29 21.55 -11.89
N LYS A 196 -8.19 21.87 -11.19
CA LYS A 196 -7.41 23.08 -11.46
C LYS A 196 -6.77 23.05 -12.86
N GLY A 197 -6.28 21.88 -13.29
CA GLY A 197 -5.80 21.68 -14.65
C GLY A 197 -6.90 21.89 -15.70
N ASN A 198 -8.11 21.41 -15.43
CA ASN A 198 -9.25 21.58 -16.33
C ASN A 198 -9.72 23.05 -16.43
N GLU A 199 -9.71 23.80 -15.33
CA GLU A 199 -10.00 25.25 -15.34
C GLU A 199 -8.97 26.04 -16.15
N THR A 200 -7.68 25.70 -16.06
CA THR A 200 -6.65 26.35 -16.88
C THR A 200 -6.77 26.08 -18.38
N ILE A 201 -7.29 24.90 -18.77
CA ILE A 201 -7.56 24.56 -20.19
C ILE A 201 -8.78 25.34 -20.71
N ASN A 202 -9.84 25.44 -19.90
CA ASN A 202 -11.07 26.15 -20.28
C ASN A 202 -10.93 27.69 -20.24
N ALA A 203 -9.91 28.22 -19.55
CA ALA A 203 -9.61 29.65 -19.49
C ALA A 203 -8.60 30.14 -20.55
N ALA A 204 -8.02 29.24 -21.36
CA ALA A 204 -7.20 29.63 -22.49
C ALA A 204 -8.10 30.28 -23.57
N PRO A 205 -7.86 31.54 -23.98
CA PRO A 205 -8.71 32.18 -24.98
C PRO A 205 -8.53 31.48 -26.33
N SER A 206 -9.65 31.15 -26.98
CA SER A 206 -9.69 30.76 -28.39
C SER A 206 -9.29 31.96 -29.25
N SER A 207 -7.99 32.21 -29.39
CA SER A 207 -7.47 33.20 -30.33
C SER A 207 -7.50 32.62 -31.74
N SER A 208 -8.67 32.66 -32.36
CA SER A 208 -8.81 32.66 -33.81
C SER A 208 -9.95 33.58 -34.23
N THR A 209 -9.86 34.86 -33.84
CA THR A 209 -10.53 35.92 -34.58
C THR A 209 -9.60 36.33 -35.71
N ILE A 210 -9.72 35.63 -36.84
CA ILE A 210 -9.25 36.15 -38.12
C ILE A 210 -10.11 37.39 -38.40
N ALA A 211 -9.53 38.58 -38.30
CA ALA A 211 -10.13 39.80 -38.83
C ALA A 211 -9.78 39.91 -40.32
N PRO A 212 -10.74 39.93 -41.24
CA PRO A 212 -10.48 40.33 -42.62
C PRO A 212 -10.94 41.78 -42.78
N THR A 213 -10.01 42.74 -42.74
CA THR A 213 -10.25 44.08 -43.32
C THR A 213 -8.93 44.83 -43.51
N LEU A 214 -8.47 44.93 -44.77
CA LEU A 214 -8.15 46.24 -45.36
C LEU A 214 -8.09 46.12 -46.90
N GLU A 215 -9.05 46.76 -47.56
CA GLU A 215 -8.91 47.26 -48.93
C GLU A 215 -8.06 48.55 -48.96
N LEU A 216 -7.51 48.84 -50.14
CA LEU A 216 -6.98 50.12 -50.66
C LEU A 216 -5.70 50.69 -50.00
N ILE A 217 -4.57 50.56 -50.69
CA ILE A 217 -4.04 51.50 -51.72
C ILE A 217 -3.06 50.72 -52.61
#